data_AF-A0A2E7XKV6-F1
#
_entry.id   AF-A0A2E7XKV6-F1
#
_cell.length_a   1.000
_cell.length_b   1.000
_cell.length_c   1.000
_cell.angle_alpha   90.00
_cell.angle_beta   90.00
_cell.angle_gamma   90.00
#
_symmetry.space_group_name_H-M   'P 1'
#
loop_
_entity.id
_entity.type
_entity.pdbx_description
1 polymer ?
#
loop_
_entity_poly.entity_id
_entity_poly.type
_entity_poly.pdbx_seq_one_letter_code
_entity_poly.pdbx_strand_id
1 'polypeptide(L)'
;MFPQLLPDLILVTTMCLVVALALGFASIRFRSDIDEAVEQINELLPQTQCAQCGHPGCRPYAQSIASGEAINRCPPGGQRTISELANLLARETLALDETFGKTEPPHIARIRERECVGCTLCIQVCPVDSIFGAPQQMHVILEQICTGCDLCVPSCPVDCIELLELPQKSQPIPADSALSILACIRCGNCGRQCPQHLAPQELLWQSNSSSAMDLLSLNDCTECRLCDQLCPSKIPLTNFFSALKKQLSQEDQDLIRARESELRFIRRNDRLDSSKSKLRTRATSADRAEIIAQLRKSE
;
A
#
# COMPACT_ATOMS: atom_id res chain seq x y z
N MET A 1 -25.92 -56.95 1.50
CA MET A 1 -26.40 -55.65 2.02
C MET A 1 -25.56 -54.45 1.56
N PHE A 2 -24.27 -54.63 1.21
CA PHE A 2 -23.40 -53.56 0.68
C PHE A 2 -23.56 -53.09 -0.79
N PRO A 3 -24.15 -53.83 -1.76
CA PRO A 3 -24.13 -53.39 -3.16
C PRO A 3 -25.07 -52.21 -3.47
N GLN A 4 -25.91 -51.79 -2.51
CA GLN A 4 -26.80 -50.63 -2.65
C GLN A 4 -26.16 -49.32 -2.17
N LEU A 5 -25.04 -49.36 -1.42
CA LEU A 5 -24.39 -48.15 -0.86
C LEU A 5 -23.51 -47.41 -1.86
N LEU A 6 -22.98 -48.12 -2.87
CA LEU A 6 -22.13 -47.53 -3.90
C LEU A 6 -22.87 -46.53 -4.82
N PRO A 7 -24.06 -46.83 -5.36
CA PRO A 7 -24.80 -45.85 -6.17
C PRO A 7 -25.24 -44.63 -5.36
N ASP A 8 -25.63 -44.81 -4.09
CA ASP A 8 -26.01 -43.70 -3.20
C ASP A 8 -24.82 -42.75 -2.95
N LEU A 9 -23.62 -43.31 -2.74
CA LEU A 9 -22.40 -42.53 -2.57
C LEU A 9 -22.01 -41.76 -3.85
N ILE A 10 -22.15 -42.40 -5.01
CA ILE A 10 -21.90 -41.75 -6.31
C ILE A 10 -22.92 -40.62 -6.55
N LEU A 11 -24.19 -40.83 -6.22
CA LEU A 11 -25.24 -39.81 -6.37
C LEU A 11 -24.97 -38.60 -5.49
N VAL A 12 -24.65 -38.81 -4.21
CA VAL A 12 -24.36 -37.71 -3.27
C VAL A 12 -23.10 -36.96 -3.68
N THR A 13 -22.03 -37.67 -4.04
CA THR A 13 -20.77 -37.03 -4.46
C THR A 13 -20.92 -36.24 -5.75
N THR A 14 -21.67 -36.76 -6.74
CA THR A 14 -21.95 -36.03 -7.98
C THR A 14 -22.84 -34.81 -7.75
N MET A 15 -23.88 -34.92 -6.91
CA MET A 15 -24.73 -33.78 -6.55
C MET A 15 -23.93 -32.68 -5.83
N CYS A 16 -23.08 -33.05 -4.87
CA CYS A 16 -22.19 -32.11 -4.18
C CYS A 16 -21.22 -31.44 -5.15
N LEU A 17 -20.63 -32.18 -6.09
CA LEU A 17 -19.74 -31.63 -7.12
C LEU A 17 -20.47 -30.61 -8.01
N VAL A 18 -21.68 -30.94 -8.46
CA VAL A 18 -22.50 -30.06 -9.31
C VAL A 18 -22.87 -28.78 -8.58
N VAL A 19 -23.32 -28.88 -7.32
CA VAL A 19 -23.66 -27.70 -6.50
C VAL A 19 -22.42 -26.86 -6.22
N ALA A 20 -21.27 -27.48 -5.89
CA ALA A 20 -20.03 -26.76 -5.66
C ALA A 20 -19.55 -26.01 -6.92
N LEU A 21 -19.61 -26.66 -8.09
CA LEU A 21 -19.27 -26.02 -9.37
C LEU A 21 -20.25 -24.89 -9.72
N ALA A 22 -21.55 -25.08 -9.48
CA ALA A 22 -22.56 -24.05 -9.72
C ALA A 22 -22.38 -22.83 -8.80
N LEU A 23 -22.13 -23.04 -7.51
CA LEU A 23 -21.86 -21.97 -6.55
C LEU A 23 -20.53 -21.26 -6.85
N GLY A 24 -19.48 -22.00 -7.22
CA GLY A 24 -18.20 -21.42 -7.63
C GLY A 24 -18.30 -20.61 -8.93
N PHE A 25 -19.08 -21.07 -9.91
CA PHE A 25 -19.34 -20.31 -11.13
C PHE A 25 -20.16 -19.05 -10.84
N ALA A 26 -21.20 -19.16 -10.00
CA ALA A 26 -22.02 -18.03 -9.60
C ALA A 26 -21.22 -16.97 -8.84
N SER A 27 -20.33 -17.35 -7.93
CA SER A 27 -19.53 -16.39 -7.15
C SER A 27 -18.54 -15.59 -8.01
N ILE A 28 -18.00 -16.20 -9.07
CA ILE A 28 -17.12 -15.51 -10.02
C ILE A 28 -17.94 -14.61 -10.96
N ARG A 29 -19.12 -15.07 -11.40
CA ARG A 29 -19.93 -14.34 -12.38
C ARG A 29 -20.74 -13.18 -11.78
N PHE A 30 -21.11 -13.30 -10.51
CA PHE A 30 -21.90 -12.36 -9.73
C PHE A 30 -21.12 -11.80 -8.54
N ARG A 31 -19.85 -11.45 -8.75
CA ARG A 31 -19.11 -10.63 -7.78
C ARG A 31 -19.88 -9.32 -7.61
N SER A 32 -20.12 -8.89 -6.37
CA SER A 32 -21.02 -7.76 -6.12
C SER A 32 -20.41 -6.45 -6.62
N ASP A 33 -21.22 -5.54 -7.15
CA ASP A 33 -20.77 -4.19 -7.56
C ASP A 33 -20.07 -3.47 -6.40
N ILE A 34 -20.45 -3.79 -5.15
CA ILE A 34 -19.83 -3.26 -3.93
C ILE A 34 -18.38 -3.75 -3.80
N ASP A 35 -18.11 -5.05 -3.99
CA ASP A 35 -16.76 -5.58 -3.87
C ASP A 35 -15.83 -4.97 -4.92
N GLU A 36 -16.32 -4.76 -6.14
CA GLU A 36 -15.54 -4.12 -7.21
C GLU A 36 -15.28 -2.63 -6.91
N ALA A 37 -16.29 -1.90 -6.43
CA ALA A 37 -16.13 -0.51 -6.00
C ALA A 37 -15.11 -0.38 -4.86
N VAL A 38 -15.11 -1.31 -3.90
CA VAL A 38 -14.14 -1.32 -2.79
C VAL A 38 -12.71 -1.47 -3.29
N GLU A 39 -12.45 -2.34 -4.26
CA GLU A 39 -11.10 -2.48 -4.82
C GLU A 39 -10.66 -1.21 -5.55
N GLN A 40 -11.53 -0.62 -6.38
CA GLN A 40 -11.22 0.63 -7.10
C GLN A 40 -10.94 1.79 -6.15
N ILE A 41 -11.73 1.92 -5.07
CA ILE A 41 -11.49 2.92 -4.02
C ILE A 41 -10.15 2.63 -3.31
N ASN A 42 -9.89 1.36 -2.96
CA ASN A 42 -8.66 0.98 -2.26
C ASN A 42 -7.43 1.33 -3.11
N GLU A 43 -7.45 1.07 -4.41
CA GLU A 43 -6.35 1.43 -5.33
C GLU A 43 -6.04 2.93 -5.38
N LEU A 44 -7.06 3.80 -5.21
CA LEU A 44 -6.89 5.26 -5.17
C LEU A 44 -6.37 5.78 -3.83
N LEU A 45 -6.53 5.03 -2.74
CA LEU A 45 -6.04 5.43 -1.42
C LEU A 45 -4.50 5.36 -1.39
N PRO A 46 -3.84 6.18 -0.54
CA PRO A 46 -2.36 6.27 -0.52
C PRO A 46 -1.66 5.01 0.04
N GLN A 47 -2.42 3.99 0.46
CA GLN A 47 -1.91 2.71 0.98
C GLN A 47 -0.88 2.84 2.12
N THR A 48 -0.93 3.91 2.90
CA THR A 48 0.00 4.14 4.02
C THR A 48 -0.36 3.34 5.28
N GLN A 49 -1.56 2.77 5.36
CA GLN A 49 -2.05 2.00 6.52
C GLN A 49 -1.84 2.74 7.87
N CYS A 50 -1.90 4.08 7.85
CA CYS A 50 -1.54 4.93 9.00
C CYS A 50 -2.66 5.06 10.05
N ALA A 51 -3.88 4.66 9.72
CA ALA A 51 -5.08 4.77 10.57
C ALA A 51 -5.48 6.19 11.04
N GLN A 52 -4.91 7.24 10.46
CA GLN A 52 -5.26 8.64 10.80
C GLN A 52 -6.71 8.99 10.48
N CYS A 53 -7.34 8.31 9.51
CA CYS A 53 -8.75 8.47 9.17
C CYS A 53 -9.72 7.78 10.15
N GLY A 54 -9.23 7.17 11.23
CA GLY A 54 -10.03 6.44 12.22
C GLY A 54 -10.34 4.99 11.86
N HIS A 55 -9.92 4.53 10.67
CA HIS A 55 -10.03 3.13 10.24
C HIS A 55 -8.69 2.41 10.42
N PRO A 56 -8.67 1.10 10.72
CA PRO A 56 -7.42 0.39 11.00
C PRO A 56 -6.49 0.27 9.77
N GLY A 57 -7.00 0.47 8.56
CA GLY A 57 -6.22 0.49 7.32
C GLY A 57 -7.02 1.08 6.15
N CYS A 58 -6.40 1.13 4.97
CA CYS A 58 -6.98 1.71 3.76
C CYS A 58 -8.17 0.89 3.24
N ARG A 59 -8.09 -0.44 3.22
CA ARG A 59 -9.19 -1.31 2.74
C ARG A 59 -10.48 -1.19 3.57
N PRO A 60 -10.44 -1.23 4.91
CA PRO A 60 -11.62 -0.95 5.74
C PRO A 60 -12.23 0.44 5.51
N TYR A 61 -11.40 1.45 5.28
CA TYR A 61 -11.88 2.78 4.90
C TYR A 61 -12.54 2.75 3.52
N ALA A 62 -11.97 2.05 2.54
CA ALA A 62 -12.54 1.87 1.21
C ALA A 62 -13.92 1.17 1.26
N GLN A 63 -14.08 0.14 2.09
CA GLN A 63 -15.37 -0.50 2.37
C GLN A 63 -16.39 0.49 2.91
N SER A 64 -15.96 1.35 3.84
CA SER A 64 -16.85 2.31 4.46
C SER A 64 -17.25 3.41 3.48
N ILE A 65 -16.33 3.89 2.63
CA ILE A 65 -16.63 4.80 1.51
C ILE A 65 -17.63 4.17 0.54
N ALA A 66 -17.42 2.91 0.15
CA ALA A 66 -18.35 2.20 -0.75
C ALA A 66 -19.76 2.07 -0.14
N SER A 67 -19.86 1.99 1.19
CA SER A 67 -21.14 2.01 1.92
C SER A 67 -21.74 3.40 2.15
N GLY A 68 -21.06 4.48 1.73
CA GLY A 68 -21.58 5.85 1.75
C GLY A 68 -20.86 6.82 2.70
N GLU A 69 -19.81 6.40 3.42
CA GLU A 69 -19.02 7.28 4.28
C GLU A 69 -18.38 8.45 3.49
N ALA A 70 -17.97 9.49 4.21
CA ALA A 70 -17.31 10.66 3.63
C ALA A 70 -15.92 10.32 3.07
N ILE A 71 -15.59 10.89 1.90
CA ILE A 71 -14.33 10.62 1.17
C ILE A 71 -13.14 11.47 1.64
N ASN A 72 -13.39 12.48 2.47
CA ASN A 72 -12.45 13.55 2.82
C ASN A 72 -11.74 13.38 4.18
N ARG A 73 -11.64 12.15 4.70
CA ARG A 73 -11.05 11.86 6.02
C ARG A 73 -9.60 11.40 5.98
N CYS A 74 -8.93 11.45 4.83
CA CYS A 74 -7.58 10.90 4.65
C CYS A 74 -6.53 12.03 4.51
N PRO A 75 -5.88 12.47 5.61
CA PRO A 75 -4.81 13.46 5.58
C PRO A 75 -3.65 13.14 4.63
N PRO A 76 -3.11 11.90 4.57
CA PRO A 76 -1.96 11.61 3.72
C PRO A 76 -2.30 11.58 2.22
N GLY A 77 -3.55 11.31 1.86
CA GLY A 77 -4.01 11.39 0.46
C GLY A 77 -4.27 12.84 0.00
N GLY A 78 -4.65 13.71 0.95
CA GLY A 78 -4.91 15.12 0.70
C GLY A 78 -5.98 15.37 -0.37
N GLN A 79 -5.98 16.58 -0.92
CA GLN A 79 -7.04 17.00 -1.85
C GLN A 79 -7.04 16.23 -3.19
N ARG A 80 -5.87 15.73 -3.62
CA ARG A 80 -5.74 14.97 -4.86
C ARG A 80 -6.55 13.67 -4.77
N THR A 81 -6.29 12.85 -3.76
CA THR A 81 -7.03 11.58 -3.56
C THR A 81 -8.53 11.83 -3.40
N ILE A 82 -8.93 12.90 -2.69
CA ILE A 82 -10.35 13.25 -2.54
C ILE A 82 -11.00 13.55 -3.90
N SER A 83 -10.29 14.27 -4.77
CA SER A 83 -10.79 14.63 -6.10
C SER A 83 -10.90 13.40 -7.01
N GLU A 84 -9.93 12.50 -6.97
CA GLU A 84 -9.95 11.23 -7.71
C GLU A 84 -11.10 10.33 -7.23
N LEU A 85 -11.30 10.22 -5.91
CA LEU A 85 -12.42 9.47 -5.32
C LEU A 85 -13.79 10.07 -5.67
N ALA A 86 -13.92 11.39 -5.64
CA ALA A 86 -15.15 12.09 -6.02
C ALA A 86 -15.53 11.82 -7.48
N ASN A 87 -14.53 11.84 -8.37
CA ASN A 87 -14.73 11.51 -9.78
C ASN A 87 -15.13 10.04 -9.98
N LEU A 88 -14.46 9.11 -9.29
CA LEU A 88 -14.78 7.68 -9.37
C LEU A 88 -16.22 7.39 -8.91
N LEU A 89 -16.64 8.01 -7.81
CA LEU A 89 -17.94 7.75 -7.19
C LEU A 89 -19.05 8.67 -7.69
N ALA A 90 -18.76 9.57 -8.63
CA ALA A 90 -19.64 10.63 -9.09
C ALA A 90 -20.27 11.44 -7.93
N ARG A 91 -19.44 11.80 -6.94
CA ARG A 91 -19.81 12.60 -5.75
C ARG A 91 -19.21 14.01 -5.84
N GLU A 92 -19.73 14.91 -5.02
CA GLU A 92 -19.17 16.24 -4.87
C GLU A 92 -17.75 16.17 -4.25
N THR A 93 -16.86 17.04 -4.73
CA THR A 93 -15.52 17.19 -4.16
C THR A 93 -15.59 18.01 -2.88
N LEU A 94 -15.29 17.36 -1.75
CA LEU A 94 -15.22 18.03 -0.45
C LEU A 94 -13.79 18.52 -0.17
N ALA A 95 -13.67 19.50 0.73
CA ALA A 95 -12.37 19.84 1.32
C ALA A 95 -11.96 18.79 2.35
N LEU A 96 -10.66 18.58 2.57
CA LEU A 96 -10.15 17.70 3.62
C LEU A 96 -10.74 18.07 4.99
N ASP A 97 -11.23 17.07 5.71
CA ASP A 97 -11.73 17.23 7.07
C ASP A 97 -10.54 17.39 8.03
N GLU A 98 -10.27 18.62 8.44
CA GLU A 98 -9.15 18.95 9.34
C GLU A 98 -9.25 18.31 10.72
N THR A 99 -10.41 17.74 11.11
CA THR A 99 -10.54 17.01 12.38
C THR A 99 -9.69 15.74 12.42
N PHE A 100 -9.37 15.16 11.25
CA PHE A 100 -8.52 13.97 11.13
C PHE A 100 -7.04 14.31 10.91
N GLY A 101 -6.71 15.59 10.75
CA GLY A 101 -5.34 16.08 10.54
C GLY A 101 -5.18 16.90 9.26
N LYS A 102 -3.99 17.45 9.07
CA LYS A 102 -3.60 18.22 7.90
C LYS A 102 -2.66 17.42 7.02
N THR A 103 -2.60 17.75 5.73
CA THR A 103 -1.60 17.18 4.83
C THR A 103 -0.24 17.77 5.15
N GLU A 104 0.58 16.99 5.86
CA GLU A 104 1.94 17.33 6.24
C GLU A 104 2.96 16.58 5.37
N PRO A 105 4.20 17.07 5.26
CA PRO A 105 5.26 16.35 4.58
C PRO A 105 5.47 14.96 5.23
N PRO A 106 5.83 13.95 4.43
CA PRO A 106 6.08 12.62 4.96
C PRO A 106 7.25 12.67 5.94
N HIS A 107 7.11 11.96 7.05
CA HIS A 107 8.11 11.89 8.11
C HIS A 107 8.13 10.47 8.68
N ILE A 108 9.18 10.16 9.44
CA ILE A 108 9.36 8.85 10.09
C ILE A 108 9.67 9.03 11.56
N ALA A 109 9.25 8.06 12.38
CA ALA A 109 9.57 8.05 13.79
C ALA A 109 10.95 7.43 14.05
N ARG A 110 11.71 8.01 14.98
CA ARG A 110 12.96 7.47 15.53
C ARG A 110 12.92 7.46 17.05
N ILE A 111 13.48 6.44 17.69
CA ILE A 111 13.57 6.34 19.16
C ILE A 111 14.94 6.85 19.61
N ARG A 112 14.97 7.76 20.59
CA ARG A 112 16.18 8.15 21.31
C ARG A 112 16.60 7.03 22.24
N GLU A 113 17.69 6.35 21.89
CA GLU A 113 18.08 5.07 22.49
C GLU A 113 18.37 5.18 23.99
N ARG A 114 18.91 6.32 24.44
CA ARG A 114 19.30 6.54 25.85
C ARG A 114 18.11 6.73 26.79
N GLU A 115 16.96 7.09 26.27
CA GLU A 115 15.77 7.44 27.05
C GLU A 115 14.72 6.32 27.07
N CYS A 116 14.83 5.35 26.15
CA CYS A 116 13.89 4.26 26.03
C CYS A 116 14.01 3.26 27.21
N VAL A 117 12.90 3.06 27.91
CA VAL A 117 12.80 2.14 29.06
C VAL A 117 12.27 0.74 28.70
N GLY A 118 11.94 0.49 27.43
CA GLY A 118 11.42 -0.82 27.00
C GLY A 118 10.02 -1.17 27.53
N CYS A 119 9.09 -0.19 27.60
CA CYS A 119 7.74 -0.37 28.16
C CYS A 119 6.77 -1.17 27.26
N THR A 120 7.14 -1.46 26.02
CA THR A 120 6.36 -2.13 24.95
C THR A 120 5.08 -1.45 24.45
N LEU A 121 4.66 -0.30 24.99
CA LEU A 121 3.42 0.40 24.58
C LEU A 121 3.44 0.82 23.10
N CYS A 122 4.57 1.36 22.62
CA CYS A 122 4.73 1.75 21.23
C CYS A 122 4.56 0.58 20.22
N ILE A 123 4.94 -0.65 20.61
CA ILE A 123 4.77 -1.86 19.78
C ILE A 123 3.29 -2.23 19.62
N GLN A 124 2.46 -1.95 20.64
CA GLN A 124 1.04 -2.29 20.61
C GLN A 124 0.24 -1.37 19.69
N VAL A 125 0.63 -0.10 19.61
CA VAL A 125 -0.08 0.93 18.82
C VAL A 125 0.43 1.05 17.38
N CYS A 126 1.62 0.51 17.07
CA CYS A 126 2.15 0.56 15.71
C CYS A 126 1.28 -0.29 14.74
N PRO A 127 0.67 0.31 13.70
CA PRO A 127 -0.24 -0.41 12.80
C PRO A 127 0.51 -1.33 11.81
N VAL A 128 1.76 -1.00 11.49
CA VAL A 128 2.59 -1.67 10.47
C VAL A 128 3.72 -2.53 11.04
N ASP A 129 3.78 -2.69 12.37
CA ASP A 129 4.85 -3.42 13.07
C ASP A 129 6.26 -2.93 12.70
N SER A 130 6.47 -1.61 12.59
CA SER A 130 7.81 -1.05 12.33
C SER A 130 8.71 -1.05 13.56
N ILE A 131 8.15 -1.23 14.76
CA ILE A 131 8.88 -1.14 16.03
C ILE A 131 9.21 -2.54 16.55
N PHE A 132 10.50 -2.77 16.81
CA PHE A 132 11.03 -4.04 17.31
C PHE A 132 11.70 -3.87 18.67
N GLY A 133 11.50 -4.84 19.55
CA GLY A 133 12.18 -4.89 20.83
C GLY A 133 11.48 -5.84 21.80
N ALA A 134 11.96 -5.88 23.05
CA ALA A 134 11.45 -6.75 24.10
C ALA A 134 11.20 -5.95 25.39
N PRO A 135 10.39 -6.46 26.33
CA PRO A 135 10.20 -5.83 27.62
C PRO A 135 11.54 -5.53 28.31
N GLN A 136 11.68 -4.32 28.85
CA GLN A 136 12.89 -3.83 29.53
C GLN A 136 14.14 -3.79 28.64
N GLN A 137 13.98 -3.86 27.32
CA GLN A 137 15.04 -3.69 26.33
C GLN A 137 14.72 -2.50 25.44
N MET A 138 15.76 -1.83 24.96
CA MET A 138 15.60 -0.69 24.06
C MET A 138 14.97 -1.15 22.74
N HIS A 139 13.96 -0.42 22.28
CA HIS A 139 13.29 -0.71 21.02
C HIS A 139 13.89 0.12 19.87
N VAL A 140 13.75 -0.39 18.65
CA VAL A 140 14.22 0.24 17.42
C VAL A 140 13.06 0.36 16.42
N ILE A 141 13.00 1.47 15.70
CA ILE A 141 12.05 1.67 14.60
C ILE A 141 12.78 1.42 13.28
N LEU A 142 12.22 0.54 12.45
CA LEU A 142 12.72 0.34 11.09
C LEU A 142 12.17 1.44 10.19
N GLU A 143 13.02 2.42 9.88
CA GLU A 143 12.70 3.63 9.10
C GLU A 143 12.04 3.30 7.76
N GLN A 144 12.56 2.30 7.05
CA GLN A 144 12.04 1.83 5.75
C GLN A 144 10.61 1.27 5.78
N ILE A 145 10.05 1.01 6.96
CA ILE A 145 8.70 0.42 7.15
C ILE A 145 7.79 1.39 7.90
N CYS A 146 8.35 2.39 8.58
CA CYS A 146 7.58 3.40 9.28
C CYS A 146 6.77 4.23 8.29
N THR A 147 5.47 4.39 8.57
CA THR A 147 4.54 5.12 7.70
C THR A 147 4.28 6.56 8.15
N GLY A 148 4.89 7.02 9.25
CA GLY A 148 4.68 8.38 9.77
C GLY A 148 3.27 8.61 10.32
N CYS A 149 2.74 7.64 11.07
CA CYS A 149 1.36 7.70 11.59
C CYS A 149 1.21 8.39 12.95
N ASP A 150 2.32 8.66 13.63
CA ASP A 150 2.42 9.34 14.93
C ASP A 150 1.74 8.70 16.13
N LEU A 151 1.06 7.56 15.96
CA LEU A 151 0.38 6.84 17.04
C LEU A 151 1.31 6.42 18.19
N CYS A 152 2.60 6.23 17.90
CA CYS A 152 3.59 5.83 18.90
C CYS A 152 4.02 6.97 19.84
N VAL A 153 4.00 8.22 19.38
CA VAL A 153 4.45 9.40 20.14
C VAL A 153 3.62 9.59 21.42
N PRO A 154 2.28 9.75 21.38
CA PRO A 154 1.48 9.94 22.59
C PRO A 154 1.44 8.68 23.47
N SER A 155 1.79 7.52 22.93
CA SER A 155 1.82 6.25 23.67
C SER A 155 3.12 6.05 24.46
N CYS A 156 4.15 6.88 24.23
CA CYS A 156 5.44 6.75 24.88
C CYS A 156 5.43 7.47 26.25
N PRO A 157 5.56 6.76 27.39
CA PRO A 157 5.47 7.37 28.72
C PRO A 157 6.70 8.21 29.09
N VAL A 158 7.81 8.05 28.37
CA VAL A 158 9.08 8.76 28.58
C VAL A 158 9.39 9.73 27.43
N ASP A 159 8.45 9.89 26.49
CA ASP A 159 8.53 10.80 25.35
C ASP A 159 9.82 10.68 24.51
N CYS A 160 10.36 9.47 24.39
CA CYS A 160 11.65 9.22 23.72
C CYS A 160 11.55 9.11 22.19
N ILE A 161 10.43 9.46 21.56
CA ILE A 161 10.19 9.28 20.12
C ILE A 161 10.22 10.64 19.43
N GLU A 162 11.04 10.78 18.38
CA GLU A 162 11.11 11.97 17.54
C GLU A 162 10.59 11.68 16.14
N LEU A 163 10.00 12.69 15.49
CA LEU A 163 9.58 12.63 14.10
C LEU A 163 10.60 13.36 13.23
N LEU A 164 11.14 12.65 12.25
CA LEU A 164 12.12 13.17 11.30
C LEU A 164 11.45 13.35 9.96
N GLU A 165 11.39 14.59 9.48
CA GLU A 165 10.89 14.91 8.15
C GLU A 165 11.76 14.23 7.09
N LEU A 166 11.11 13.53 6.17
CA LEU A 166 11.80 13.02 4.99
C LEU A 166 11.95 14.14 3.98
N PRO A 167 13.12 14.29 3.35
CA PRO A 167 13.28 15.26 2.27
C PRO A 167 12.20 14.98 1.24
N GLN A 168 11.43 16.01 0.90
CA GLN A 168 10.38 15.89 -0.12
C GLN A 168 11.00 15.26 -1.37
N LYS A 169 10.27 14.34 -1.99
CA LYS A 169 10.62 13.71 -3.27
C LYS A 169 10.50 14.76 -4.38
N SER A 170 11.34 15.78 -4.33
CA SER A 170 11.49 16.81 -5.35
C SER A 170 12.81 16.57 -6.06
N GLN A 171 12.78 16.23 -7.34
CA GLN A 171 12.42 17.27 -8.30
C GLN A 171 11.55 16.70 -9.43
N PRO A 172 10.53 17.43 -9.86
CA PRO A 172 9.94 17.23 -11.18
C PRO A 172 11.04 17.26 -12.23
N ILE A 173 10.78 16.61 -13.37
CA ILE A 173 11.49 16.84 -14.63
C ILE A 173 11.90 18.32 -14.68
N PRO A 174 13.19 18.68 -14.89
CA PRO A 174 13.65 20.06 -14.80
C PRO A 174 12.66 21.00 -15.48
N ALA A 175 12.38 22.17 -14.87
CA ALA A 175 11.34 23.13 -15.27
C ALA A 175 11.38 23.49 -16.79
N ASP A 176 12.51 23.22 -17.41
CA ASP A 176 12.88 23.38 -18.82
C ASP A 176 12.36 22.25 -19.74
N SER A 177 11.62 21.28 -19.21
CA SER A 177 11.11 20.10 -19.94
C SER A 177 10.06 20.45 -20.99
N ALA A 178 9.12 21.34 -20.66
CA ALA A 178 8.16 21.87 -21.62
C ALA A 178 8.87 22.66 -22.74
N LEU A 179 9.92 23.41 -22.40
CA LEU A 179 10.76 24.13 -23.36
C LEU A 179 11.55 23.17 -24.27
N SER A 180 11.99 22.03 -23.72
CA SER A 180 12.72 20.97 -24.45
C SER A 180 11.82 20.24 -25.46
N ILE A 181 10.55 20.00 -25.12
CA ILE A 181 9.56 19.42 -26.03
C ILE A 181 9.28 20.37 -27.21
N LEU A 182 9.12 21.66 -26.93
CA LEU A 182 8.87 22.69 -27.95
C LEU A 182 10.08 22.94 -28.87
N ALA A 183 11.30 22.74 -28.38
CA ALA A 183 12.54 22.91 -29.15
C ALA A 183 12.82 21.78 -30.15
N CYS A 184 12.13 20.65 -30.05
CA CYS A 184 12.36 19.49 -30.90
C CYS A 184 11.87 19.71 -32.33
N ILE A 185 12.79 19.79 -33.30
CA ILE A 185 12.47 19.97 -34.74
C ILE A 185 12.11 18.68 -35.48
N ARG A 186 11.92 17.57 -34.75
CA ARG A 186 11.46 16.27 -35.30
C ARG A 186 12.36 15.67 -36.40
N CYS A 187 13.68 15.86 -36.32
CA CYS A 187 14.61 15.39 -37.35
C CYS A 187 14.87 13.86 -37.37
N GLY A 188 14.44 13.12 -36.34
CA GLY A 188 14.58 11.67 -36.25
C GLY A 188 16.02 11.13 -36.16
N ASN A 189 17.02 11.99 -35.93
CA ASN A 189 18.43 11.58 -35.93
C ASN A 189 18.79 10.71 -34.70
N CYS A 190 18.27 11.08 -33.53
CA CYS A 190 18.51 10.36 -32.28
C CYS A 190 17.96 8.93 -32.27
N GLY A 191 16.83 8.68 -32.96
CA GLY A 191 16.25 7.33 -33.06
C GLY A 191 17.03 6.40 -33.99
N ARG A 192 17.42 6.90 -35.17
CA ARG A 192 18.16 6.08 -36.15
C ARG A 192 19.53 5.61 -35.66
N GLN A 193 20.14 6.38 -34.76
CA GLN A 193 21.49 6.11 -34.25
C GLN A 193 21.47 5.52 -32.83
N CYS A 194 20.31 5.28 -32.21
CA CYS A 194 20.25 4.73 -30.87
C CYS A 194 20.75 3.28 -30.85
N PRO A 195 21.76 2.93 -30.04
CA PRO A 195 22.28 1.56 -29.97
C PRO A 195 21.28 0.57 -29.38
N GLN A 196 20.28 1.06 -28.64
CA GLN A 196 19.21 0.26 -28.04
C GLN A 196 17.94 0.26 -28.93
N HIS A 197 18.02 0.79 -30.15
CA HIS A 197 16.89 0.89 -31.08
C HIS A 197 15.65 1.59 -30.51
N LEU A 198 15.83 2.47 -29.53
CA LEU A 198 14.76 3.26 -28.95
C LEU A 198 14.32 4.37 -29.90
N ALA A 199 13.12 4.91 -29.65
CA ALA A 199 12.61 6.11 -30.29
C ALA A 199 12.62 7.30 -29.31
N PRO A 200 13.79 7.95 -29.03
CA PRO A 200 13.89 9.12 -28.15
C PRO A 200 12.90 10.23 -28.45
N GLN A 201 12.54 10.43 -29.72
CA GLN A 201 11.60 11.47 -30.12
C GLN A 201 10.19 11.21 -29.61
N GLU A 202 9.72 9.96 -29.70
CA GLU A 202 8.41 9.57 -29.16
C GLU A 202 8.41 9.54 -27.64
N LEU A 203 9.50 9.04 -27.02
CA LEU A 203 9.70 9.10 -25.56
C LEU A 203 9.64 10.52 -25.01
N LEU A 204 10.22 11.49 -25.73
CA LEU A 204 10.17 12.90 -25.35
C LEU A 204 8.72 13.44 -25.36
N TRP A 205 7.93 13.11 -26.39
CA TRP A 205 6.57 13.62 -26.55
C TRP A 205 5.53 12.91 -25.68
N GLN A 206 5.74 11.64 -25.39
CA GLN A 206 4.85 10.85 -24.54
C GLN A 206 5.21 10.98 -23.05
N SER A 207 6.15 11.85 -22.68
CA SER A 207 6.69 12.02 -21.33
C SER A 207 5.67 12.32 -20.23
N ASN A 208 4.48 12.79 -20.59
CA ASN A 208 3.39 13.03 -19.65
C ASN A 208 2.59 11.77 -19.29
N SER A 209 2.86 10.63 -19.94
CA SER A 209 2.15 9.36 -19.71
C SER A 209 3.14 8.26 -19.32
N SER A 210 3.13 7.86 -18.04
CA SER A 210 3.99 6.77 -17.53
C SER A 210 3.74 5.45 -18.25
N SER A 211 2.48 5.10 -18.53
CA SER A 211 2.10 3.86 -19.23
C SER A 211 2.64 3.77 -20.66
N ALA A 212 2.84 4.90 -21.33
CA ALA A 212 3.49 4.93 -22.63
C ALA A 212 4.98 4.64 -22.54
N MET A 213 5.67 5.05 -21.47
CA MET A 213 7.11 4.85 -21.33
C MET A 213 7.50 3.37 -21.29
N ASP A 214 6.67 2.54 -20.67
CA ASP A 214 6.87 1.09 -20.65
C ASP A 214 6.68 0.46 -22.03
N LEU A 215 5.67 0.91 -22.80
CA LEU A 215 5.44 0.45 -24.18
C LEU A 215 6.56 0.86 -25.14
N LEU A 216 7.26 1.95 -24.84
CA LEU A 216 8.42 2.43 -25.58
C LEU A 216 9.75 1.91 -25.01
N SER A 217 9.72 0.98 -24.05
CA SER A 217 10.88 0.37 -23.40
C SER A 217 11.91 1.37 -22.88
N LEU A 218 11.46 2.47 -22.25
CA LEU A 218 12.38 3.48 -21.71
C LEU A 218 13.48 2.85 -20.83
N ASN A 219 13.14 1.80 -20.09
CA ASN A 219 14.05 1.05 -19.22
C ASN A 219 15.30 0.50 -19.93
N ASP A 220 15.26 0.27 -21.24
CA ASP A 220 16.41 -0.23 -22.01
C ASP A 220 17.48 0.85 -22.26
N CYS A 221 17.16 2.14 -22.07
CA CYS A 221 18.11 3.22 -22.36
C CYS A 221 19.35 3.18 -21.45
N THR A 222 20.54 2.98 -22.00
CA THR A 222 21.79 2.87 -21.20
C THR A 222 22.42 4.22 -20.83
N GLU A 223 21.71 5.34 -21.05
CA GLU A 223 22.18 6.70 -20.75
C GLU A 223 23.54 7.07 -21.42
N CYS A 224 23.78 6.55 -22.63
CA CYS A 224 25.06 6.69 -23.34
C CYS A 224 25.37 8.09 -23.92
N ARG A 225 24.45 9.07 -23.80
CA ARG A 225 24.58 10.46 -24.29
C ARG A 225 24.70 10.68 -25.80
N LEU A 226 24.54 9.63 -26.61
CA LEU A 226 24.62 9.75 -28.06
C LEU A 226 23.50 10.64 -28.65
N CYS A 227 22.30 10.57 -28.08
CA CYS A 227 21.17 11.39 -28.50
C CYS A 227 21.39 12.90 -28.26
N ASP A 228 22.09 13.27 -27.18
CA ASP A 228 22.41 14.67 -26.85
C ASP A 228 23.39 15.24 -27.89
N GLN A 229 24.41 14.46 -28.26
CA GLN A 229 25.43 14.85 -29.23
C GLN A 229 24.87 15.03 -30.65
N LEU A 230 23.88 14.22 -31.02
CA LEU A 230 23.27 14.22 -32.35
C LEU A 230 22.13 15.23 -32.50
N CYS A 231 21.69 15.85 -31.41
CA CYS A 231 20.52 16.72 -31.40
C CYS A 231 20.88 18.13 -31.92
N PRO A 232 20.37 18.55 -33.09
CA PRO A 232 20.65 19.89 -33.62
C PRO A 232 20.06 21.01 -32.74
N SER A 233 18.96 20.72 -32.04
CA SER A 233 18.32 21.63 -31.09
C SER A 233 19.01 21.68 -29.73
N LYS A 234 20.12 20.94 -29.53
CA LYS A 234 20.89 20.87 -28.26
C LYS A 234 20.03 20.51 -27.03
N ILE A 235 19.02 19.66 -27.24
CA ILE A 235 18.16 19.17 -26.15
C ILE A 235 18.92 18.12 -25.33
N PRO A 236 18.99 18.25 -23.99
CA PRO A 236 19.66 17.29 -23.11
C PRO A 236 18.77 16.05 -22.86
N LEU A 237 18.54 15.26 -23.91
CA LEU A 237 17.67 14.08 -23.91
C LEU A 237 18.06 13.05 -22.84
N THR A 238 19.35 12.86 -22.58
CA THR A 238 19.82 11.86 -21.60
C THR A 238 19.47 12.24 -20.18
N ASN A 239 19.63 13.52 -19.81
CA ASN A 239 19.22 14.00 -18.49
C ASN A 239 17.71 13.87 -18.31
N PHE A 240 16.96 14.15 -19.37
CA PHE A 240 15.51 13.99 -19.40
C PHE A 240 15.08 12.54 -19.19
N PHE A 241 15.64 11.59 -19.96
CA PHE A 241 15.32 10.17 -19.83
C PHE A 241 15.79 9.58 -18.49
N SER A 242 16.93 10.02 -17.96
CA SER A 242 17.40 9.58 -16.64
C SER A 242 16.44 10.04 -15.53
N ALA A 243 15.94 11.28 -15.61
CA ALA A 243 14.92 11.78 -14.69
C ALA A 243 13.61 10.99 -14.80
N LEU A 244 13.14 10.71 -16.02
CA LEU A 244 11.94 9.88 -16.24
C LEU A 244 12.11 8.44 -15.74
N LYS A 245 13.24 7.80 -16.01
CA LYS A 245 13.57 6.47 -15.47
C LYS A 245 13.54 6.45 -13.96
N LYS A 246 14.13 7.47 -13.33
CA LYS A 246 14.11 7.61 -11.87
C LYS A 246 12.68 7.76 -11.36
N GLN A 247 11.84 8.52 -12.05
CA GLN A 247 10.44 8.68 -11.69
C GLN A 247 9.67 7.35 -11.80
N LEU A 248 9.78 6.62 -12.92
CA LEU A 248 9.13 5.31 -13.10
C LEU A 248 9.62 4.30 -12.06
N SER A 249 10.93 4.18 -11.86
CA SER A 249 11.49 3.28 -10.84
C SER A 249 11.01 3.65 -9.43
N GLN A 250 10.83 4.93 -9.15
CA GLN A 250 10.28 5.38 -7.88
C GLN A 250 8.77 5.08 -7.76
N GLU A 251 7.98 5.22 -8.82
CA GLU A 251 6.57 4.81 -8.87
C GLU A 251 6.44 3.30 -8.60
N ASP A 252 7.24 2.46 -9.26
CA ASP A 252 7.29 1.02 -9.04
C ASP A 252 7.65 0.66 -7.59
N GLN A 253 8.68 1.32 -7.05
CA GLN A 253 9.08 1.12 -5.65
C GLN A 253 7.97 1.49 -4.68
N ASP A 254 7.24 2.58 -4.94
CA ASP A 254 6.14 3.03 -4.07
C ASP A 254 4.96 2.05 -4.13
N LEU A 255 4.63 1.50 -5.31
CA LEU A 255 3.63 0.43 -5.46
C LEU A 255 4.03 -0.85 -4.72
N ILE A 256 5.29 -1.27 -4.83
CA ILE A 256 5.82 -2.44 -4.10
C ILE A 256 5.75 -2.19 -2.59
N ARG A 257 6.18 -1.02 -2.11
CA ARG A 257 6.12 -0.63 -0.69
C ARG A 257 4.68 -0.61 -0.19
N ALA A 258 3.74 -0.04 -0.95
CA ALA A 258 2.32 -0.03 -0.63
C ALA A 258 1.77 -1.45 -0.45
N ARG A 259 2.03 -2.34 -1.43
CA ARG A 259 1.62 -3.75 -1.36
C ARG A 259 2.24 -4.49 -0.18
N GLU A 260 3.53 -4.26 0.09
CA GLU A 260 4.19 -4.85 1.26
C GLU A 260 3.58 -4.38 2.58
N SER A 261 3.23 -3.09 2.68
CA SER A 261 2.61 -2.52 3.87
C SER A 261 1.24 -3.16 4.15
N GLU A 262 0.42 -3.35 3.11
CA GLU A 262 -0.89 -4.00 3.20
C GLU A 262 -0.75 -5.46 3.67
N LEU A 263 0.18 -6.22 3.07
CA LEU A 263 0.42 -7.61 3.46
C LEU A 263 0.88 -7.76 4.91
N ARG A 264 1.63 -6.79 5.44
CA ARG A 264 2.05 -6.79 6.85
C ARG A 264 0.88 -6.50 7.77
N PHE A 265 0.06 -5.51 7.41
CA PHE A 265 -1.16 -5.17 8.15
C PHE A 265 -2.10 -6.38 8.26
N ILE A 266 -2.38 -7.05 7.13
CA ILE A 266 -3.21 -8.27 7.10
C ILE A 266 -2.66 -9.34 8.05
N ARG A 267 -1.36 -9.66 7.96
CA ARG A 267 -0.71 -10.65 8.82
C ARG A 267 -0.74 -10.29 10.31
N ARG A 268 -0.64 -8.99 10.64
CA ARG A 268 -0.81 -8.52 12.02
C ARG A 268 -2.24 -8.74 12.49
N ASN A 269 -3.22 -8.36 11.68
CA ASN A 269 -4.62 -8.49 12.04
C ASN A 269 -5.02 -9.96 12.24
N ASP A 270 -4.55 -10.87 11.38
CA ASP A 270 -4.74 -12.33 11.53
C ASP A 270 -4.17 -12.88 12.85
N ARG A 271 -2.98 -12.39 13.26
CA ARG A 271 -2.39 -12.75 14.56
C ARG A 271 -3.22 -12.24 15.74
N LEU A 272 -3.76 -11.03 15.65
CA LEU A 272 -4.62 -10.47 16.69
C LEU A 272 -5.94 -11.25 16.78
N ASP A 273 -6.55 -11.59 15.65
CA ASP A 273 -7.83 -12.31 15.60
C ASP A 273 -7.68 -13.76 16.05
N SER A 274 -6.61 -14.45 15.64
CA SER A 274 -6.29 -15.78 16.15
C SER A 274 -5.95 -15.79 17.64
N SER A 275 -5.34 -14.72 18.16
CA SER A 275 -5.11 -14.58 19.60
C SER A 275 -6.40 -14.31 20.37
N LYS A 276 -7.29 -13.46 19.84
CA LYS A 276 -8.64 -13.22 20.40
C LYS A 276 -9.49 -14.49 20.40
N SER A 277 -9.48 -15.27 19.32
CA SER A 277 -10.24 -16.53 19.25
C SER A 277 -9.70 -17.56 20.25
N LYS A 278 -8.37 -17.70 20.36
CA LYS A 278 -7.71 -18.55 21.38
C LYS A 278 -8.05 -18.14 22.81
N LEU A 279 -8.15 -16.83 23.07
CA LEU A 279 -8.57 -16.29 24.37
C LEU A 279 -10.05 -16.58 24.68
N ARG A 280 -10.94 -16.54 23.67
CA ARG A 280 -12.35 -16.95 23.82
C ARG A 280 -12.48 -18.46 24.10
N THR A 281 -11.57 -19.28 23.56
CA THR A 281 -11.49 -20.72 23.85
C THR A 281 -10.68 -21.06 25.10
N ARG A 282 -10.12 -20.07 25.83
CA ARG A 282 -9.42 -20.33 27.09
C ARG A 282 -10.47 -20.73 28.13
N ALA A 283 -10.34 -21.96 28.63
CA ALA A 283 -11.10 -22.54 29.73
C ALA A 283 -11.60 -21.47 30.73
N THR A 284 -12.93 -21.37 30.82
CA THR A 284 -13.66 -20.46 31.70
C THR A 284 -13.31 -20.75 33.17
N SER A 285 -13.69 -19.87 34.10
CA SER A 285 -13.45 -20.13 35.52
C SER A 285 -14.06 -21.45 36.01
N ALA A 286 -15.15 -21.89 35.38
CA ALA A 286 -15.78 -23.19 35.63
C ALA A 286 -14.88 -24.35 35.16
N ASP A 287 -14.36 -24.28 33.94
CA ASP A 287 -13.45 -25.30 33.39
C ASP A 287 -12.15 -25.41 34.22
N ARG A 288 -11.66 -24.30 34.78
CA ARG A 288 -10.49 -24.29 35.70
C ARG A 288 -10.81 -24.93 37.05
N ALA A 289 -12.01 -24.69 37.60
CA ALA A 289 -12.45 -25.30 38.85
C ALA A 289 -12.61 -26.82 38.71
N GLU A 290 -13.08 -27.28 37.56
CA GLU A 290 -13.25 -28.71 37.26
C GLU A 290 -11.91 -29.45 37.14
N ILE A 291 -10.92 -28.85 36.47
CA ILE A 291 -9.56 -29.41 36.39
C ILE A 291 -8.91 -29.50 37.78
N ILE A 292 -9.09 -28.48 38.63
CA ILE A 292 -8.57 -28.50 40.03
C ILE A 292 -9.27 -29.60 40.85
N ALA A 293 -10.58 -29.80 40.66
CA ALA A 293 -11.32 -30.86 41.33
C ALA A 293 -10.90 -32.27 40.87
N GLN A 294 -10.53 -32.44 39.60
CA GLN A 294 -10.00 -33.70 39.06
C GLN A 294 -8.62 -34.03 39.64
N LEU A 295 -7.72 -33.05 39.74
CA LEU A 295 -6.39 -33.22 40.33
C LEU A 295 -6.42 -33.55 41.83
N ARG A 296 -7.46 -33.11 42.56
CA ARG A 296 -7.67 -33.45 43.97
C ARG A 296 -8.24 -34.86 44.22
N LYS A 297 -8.76 -35.53 43.18
CA LYS A 297 -9.24 -36.92 43.27
C LYS A 297 -8.17 -37.96 42.95
N SER A 298 -7.00 -37.52 42.48
CA SER A 298 -5.86 -38.38 42.14
C SER A 298 -4.80 -38.51 43.26
N GLU A 299 -5.06 -37.94 44.44
CA GLU A 299 -4.36 -38.21 45.71
C GLU A 299 -5.23 -39.12 46.58
#